data_AF-A0A2N0QI99-F1
#
_entry.id   AF-A0A2N0QI99-F1
#
_cell.length_a   1.000
_cell.length_b   1.000
_cell.length_c   1.000
_cell.angle_alpha   90.00
_cell.angle_beta   90.00
_cell.angle_gamma   90.00
#
_symmetry.space_group_name_H-M   'P 1'
#
loop_
_entity.id
_entity.type
_entity.pdbx_description
1 polymer ?
#
loop_
_entity_poly.entity_id
_entity_poly.type
_entity_poly.pdbx_seq_one_letter_code
_entity_poly.pdbx_strand_id
1 'polypeptide(L)'
;VDGIIYGRGFRLICTLTVKIREKIKFVHFIVDTGSPSTYLSDDALSAFGLTISNPDDFINARINNKDTVILMSPPGSHFSGVNLLGSEFL
;
A
#
# COMPACT_ATOMS: atom_id res chain seq x y z
N VAL A 1 -13.54 4.08 18.58
CA VAL A 1 -12.20 4.41 18.05
C VAL A 1 -12.45 5.34 16.87
N ASP A 2 -12.17 6.63 17.04
CA ASP A 2 -12.31 7.60 15.95
C ASP A 2 -11.01 7.60 15.15
N GLY A 3 -11.03 6.93 13.99
CA GLY A 3 -9.92 6.98 13.04
C GLY A 3 -10.02 8.26 12.22
N ILE A 4 -8.89 8.92 11.95
CA ILE A 4 -8.85 10.01 10.97
C ILE A 4 -8.99 9.36 9.57
N ILE A 5 -10.19 9.44 9.00
CA ILE A 5 -10.55 8.79 7.72
C ILE A 5 -10.23 9.69 6.51
N TYR A 6 -9.85 10.95 6.72
CA TYR A 6 -9.68 11.92 5.64
C TYR A 6 -8.40 12.75 5.76
N GLY A 7 -7.61 12.79 4.69
CA GLY A 7 -6.48 13.72 4.52
C GLY A 7 -6.88 15.02 3.80
N ARG A 8 -5.89 15.88 3.52
CA ARG A 8 -6.10 17.10 2.71
C ARG A 8 -6.72 16.73 1.35
N GLY A 9 -7.81 17.41 0.98
CA GLY A 9 -8.57 17.11 -0.24
C GLY A 9 -9.58 15.98 -0.10
N PHE A 10 -9.99 15.63 1.13
CA PHE A 10 -10.95 14.55 1.42
C PHE A 10 -10.53 13.18 0.90
N ARG A 11 -9.21 12.96 0.72
CA ARG A 11 -8.67 11.67 0.36
C ARG A 11 -8.99 10.68 1.48
N LEU A 12 -9.72 9.63 1.13
CA LEU A 12 -10.06 8.55 2.04
C LEU A 12 -8.78 7.83 2.46
N ILE A 13 -8.54 7.76 3.76
CA ILE A 13 -7.44 7.02 4.36
C ILE A 13 -8.04 5.86 5.15
N CYS A 14 -7.59 4.64 4.87
CA CYS A 14 -7.97 3.46 5.62
C CYS A 14 -6.74 2.77 6.21
N THR A 15 -6.95 2.06 7.32
CA THR A 15 -5.91 1.24 7.93
C THR A 15 -6.29 -0.21 7.75
N LEU A 16 -5.47 -0.98 7.05
CA LEU A 16 -5.70 -2.40 6.77
C LEU A 16 -4.52 -3.22 7.28
N THR A 17 -4.78 -4.46 7.66
CA THR A 17 -3.71 -5.43 7.91
C THR A 17 -3.13 -5.88 6.58
N VAL A 18 -1.81 -5.90 6.49
CA VAL A 18 -1.07 -6.41 5.33
C VAL A 18 -0.14 -7.51 5.82
N LYS A 19 -0.30 -8.70 5.26
CA LYS A 19 0.62 -9.82 5.45
C LYS A 19 1.51 -9.96 4.21
N ILE A 20 2.82 -9.94 4.41
CA ILE A 20 3.82 -10.30 3.40
C ILE A 20 4.78 -11.29 4.04
N ARG A 21 4.97 -12.46 3.41
CA ARG A 21 5.65 -13.61 4.02
C ARG A 21 5.03 -13.89 5.40
N GLU A 22 5.82 -14.02 6.47
CA GLU A 22 5.34 -14.28 7.83
C GLU A 22 5.07 -13.03 8.67
N LYS A 23 5.24 -11.82 8.11
CA LYS A 23 5.05 -10.56 8.85
C LYS A 23 3.68 -9.97 8.55
N ILE A 24 2.99 -9.54 9.60
CA ILE A 24 1.71 -8.83 9.54
C ILE A 24 1.91 -7.44 10.13
N LYS A 25 1.48 -6.40 9.41
CA LYS A 25 1.53 -5.01 9.89
C LYS A 25 0.23 -4.29 9.57
N PHE A 26 -0.10 -3.31 10.40
CA PHE A 26 -1.09 -2.30 10.04
C PHE A 26 -0.43 -1.30 9.08
N VAL A 27 -1.06 -1.07 7.94
CA VAL A 27 -0.60 -0.13 6.91
C VAL A 27 -1.72 0.87 6.64
N HIS A 28 -1.36 2.15 6.62
CA HIS A 28 -2.26 3.23 6.23
C HIS A 28 -2.18 3.41 4.72
N PHE A 29 -3.34 3.34 4.06
CA PHE A 29 -3.48 3.54 2.63
C PHE A 29 -4.31 4.78 2.34
N ILE A 30 -3.93 5.49 1.29
CA ILE A 30 -4.85 6.37 0.57
C ILE A 30 -5.66 5.48 -0.38
N VAL A 31 -6.98 5.53 -0.29
CA VAL A 31 -7.86 4.86 -1.24
C VAL A 31 -7.93 5.69 -2.50
N ASP A 32 -7.50 5.11 -3.62
CA ASP A 32 -7.43 5.78 -4.91
C ASP A 32 -8.04 4.91 -6.01
N THR A 33 -9.32 5.17 -6.30
CA THR A 33 -10.06 4.48 -7.37
C THR A 33 -9.54 4.83 -8.77
N GLY A 34 -8.70 5.85 -8.92
CA GLY A 34 -8.04 6.19 -10.18
C GLY A 34 -6.73 5.44 -10.41
N SER A 35 -6.18 4.79 -9.38
CA SER A 35 -4.98 3.96 -9.50
C SER A 35 -5.38 2.52 -9.85
N PRO A 36 -4.90 1.96 -10.97
CA PRO A 36 -5.23 0.59 -11.36
C PRO A 36 -4.71 -0.43 -10.35
N SER A 37 -3.51 -0.20 -9.80
CA SER A 37 -2.80 -1.15 -8.92
C SER A 37 -2.66 -0.61 -7.49
N THR A 38 -2.39 -1.53 -6.56
CA THR A 38 -2.09 -1.20 -5.16
C THR A 38 -0.57 -1.06 -4.98
N TYR A 39 -0.15 -0.01 -4.28
CA TYR A 39 1.26 0.33 -4.09
C TYR A 39 1.63 0.44 -2.62
N LEU A 40 2.82 -0.03 -2.26
CA LEU A 40 3.47 0.28 -0.98
C LEU A 40 4.69 1.17 -1.19
N SER A 41 4.87 2.14 -0.29
CA SER A 41 6.07 2.96 -0.27
C SER A 41 7.31 2.14 0.12
N ASP A 42 8.48 2.66 -0.21
CA ASP A 42 9.76 2.07 0.20
C ASP A 42 9.87 1.90 1.73
N ASP A 43 9.38 2.88 2.48
CA ASP A 43 9.33 2.82 3.95
C ASP A 43 8.47 1.66 4.45
N ALA A 44 7.30 1.44 3.83
CA ALA A 44 6.42 0.35 4.20
C ALA A 44 7.07 -1.02 3.90
N LEU A 45 7.67 -1.16 2.71
CA LEU A 45 8.38 -2.37 2.29
C LEU A 45 9.60 -2.66 3.18
N SER A 46 10.38 -1.63 3.50
CA SER A 46 11.50 -1.70 4.43
C SER A 46 11.05 -2.15 5.82
N ALA A 47 9.88 -1.72 6.29
CA ALA A 47 9.31 -2.20 7.55
C ALA A 47 9.02 -3.72 7.51
N PHE A 48 8.66 -4.28 6.35
CA PHE A 48 8.57 -5.73 6.13
C PHE A 48 9.93 -6.42 5.97
N GLY A 49 11.04 -5.66 5.89
CA GLY A 49 12.38 -6.17 5.62
C GLY A 49 12.56 -6.61 4.17
N LEU A 50 11.87 -5.93 3.25
CA LEU A 50 12.03 -6.09 1.81
C LEU A 50 12.84 -4.92 1.27
N THR A 51 13.75 -5.24 0.36
CA THR A 51 14.46 -4.27 -0.47
C THR A 51 14.15 -4.64 -1.91
N ILE A 52 13.50 -3.73 -2.63
CA ILE A 52 13.05 -3.97 -4.00
C ILE A 52 14.02 -3.26 -4.95
N SER A 53 14.64 -4.03 -5.84
CA SER A 53 15.60 -3.51 -6.82
C SER A 53 14.90 -2.99 -8.08
N ASN A 54 13.79 -3.61 -8.47
CA ASN A 54 13.00 -3.24 -9.63
C ASN A 54 11.57 -2.87 -9.20
N PRO A 55 11.14 -1.61 -9.36
CA PRO A 55 9.81 -1.16 -8.96
C PRO A 55 8.65 -1.89 -9.65
N ASP A 56 8.90 -2.49 -10.81
CA ASP A 56 7.91 -3.25 -11.58
C ASP A 56 7.74 -4.70 -11.07
N ASP A 57 8.55 -5.13 -10.09
CA ASP A 57 8.42 -6.45 -9.50
C ASP A 57 7.17 -6.56 -8.63
N PHE A 58 6.37 -7.58 -8.91
CA PHE A 58 5.17 -7.90 -8.15
C PHE A 58 5.51 -8.56 -6.81
N ILE A 59 4.80 -8.13 -5.76
CA ILE A 59 4.92 -8.69 -4.41
C ILE A 59 3.59 -9.33 -4.03
N ASN A 60 3.62 -10.63 -3.73
CA ASN A 60 2.45 -11.32 -3.18
C ASN A 60 2.18 -10.85 -1.76
N ALA A 61 0.95 -10.42 -1.51
CA ALA A 61 0.51 -9.94 -0.20
C ALA A 61 -0.90 -10.44 0.11
N ARG A 62 -1.28 -10.33 1.39
CA ARG A 62 -2.67 -10.50 1.82
C ARG A 62 -3.10 -9.28 2.59
N ILE A 63 -4.03 -8.52 2.01
CA ILE A 63 -4.56 -7.29 2.61
C ILE A 63 -5.94 -7.62 3.17
N ASN A 64 -6.13 -7.42 4.48
CA ASN A 64 -7.38 -7.70 5.18
C ASN A 64 -8.00 -9.07 4.85
N ASN A 65 -7.16 -10.11 4.88
CA ASN A 65 -7.51 -11.50 4.57
C ASN A 65 -7.86 -11.80 3.08
N LYS A 66 -7.64 -10.87 2.16
CA LYS A 66 -7.74 -11.09 0.70
C LYS A 66 -6.34 -11.17 0.08
N ASP A 67 -6.03 -12.27 -0.59
CA ASP A 67 -4.78 -12.41 -1.36
C ASP A 67 -4.79 -11.47 -2.56
N THR A 68 -3.66 -10.81 -2.81
CA THR A 68 -3.51 -9.80 -3.86
C THR A 68 -2.05 -9.63 -4.24
N VAL A 69 -1.81 -8.83 -5.28
CA VAL A 69 -0.49 -8.42 -5.72
C VAL A 69 -0.35 -6.92 -5.49
N ILE A 70 0.81 -6.50 -5.00
CA ILE A 70 1.16 -5.10 -4.81
C ILE A 70 2.44 -4.78 -5.57
N LEU A 71 2.59 -3.51 -5.91
CA LEU A 71 3.80 -2.95 -6.50
C LEU A 71 4.51 -2.02 -5.51
N MET A 72 5.78 -1.73 -5.76
CA MET A 72 6.47 -0.65 -5.08
C MET A 72 5.99 0.68 -5.67
N SER A 73 5.69 1.67 -4.81
CA SER A 73 5.44 3.04 -5.27
C SER A 73 6.65 3.53 -6.08
N PRO A 74 6.48 3.93 -7.36
CA PRO A 74 7.61 4.20 -8.24
C PRO A 74 8.55 5.28 -7.68
N PRO A 75 9.87 5.05 -7.63
CA PRO A 75 10.84 6.07 -7.23
C PRO A 75 10.70 7.34 -8.09
N GLY A 76 10.76 8.51 -7.45
CA GLY A 76 10.61 9.80 -8.14
C GLY A 76 9.16 10.17 -8.52
N SER A 77 8.19 9.28 -8.30
CA SER A 77 6.77 9.63 -8.42
C SER A 77 6.32 10.59 -7.32
N HIS A 78 5.28 11.38 -7.62
CA HIS A 78 4.61 12.27 -6.66
C HIS A 78 3.92 11.51 -5.50
N PHE A 79 3.81 10.19 -5.58
CA PHE A 79 3.28 9.32 -4.52
C PHE A 79 4.30 8.31 -3.97
N SER A 80 5.60 8.47 -4.27
CA SER A 80 6.66 7.54 -3.84
C SER A 80 6.69 7.27 -2.33
N GLY A 81 6.35 8.28 -1.51
CA GLY A 81 6.32 8.20 -0.05
C GLY A 81 5.01 7.74 0.59
N VAL A 82 4.00 7.33 -0.19
CA VAL A 82 2.69 6.90 0.35
C VAL A 82 2.27 5.53 -0.16
N ASN A 83 1.38 4.87 0.58
CA ASN A 83 0.74 3.62 0.16
C ASN A 83 -0.60 3.95 -0.50
N LEU A 84 -0.86 3.36 -1.67
CA LEU A 84 -2.10 3.54 -2.41
C LEU A 84 -2.87 2.22 -2.47
N LEU A 85 -4.16 2.26 -2.17
CA LEU A 85 -5.07 1.16 -2.38
C LEU A 85 -5.80 1.38 -3.70
N GLY A 86 -5.42 0.62 -4.72
CA GLY A 86 -5.91 0.78 -6.09
C GLY A 86 -7.18 -0.02 -6.39
N SER A 87 -7.77 0.26 -7.55
CA SER A 87 -9.05 -0.30 -8.00
C SER A 87 -9.03 -1.81 -8.23
N GLU A 88 -7.89 -2.44 -8.52
CA GLU A 88 -7.82 -3.91 -8.63
C GLU A 88 -8.06 -4.59 -7.27
N PHE A 89 -7.67 -3.94 -6.16
CA PHE A 89 -7.92 -4.48 -4.83
C PHE A 89 -9.33 -4.20 -4.34
N LEU A 90 -9.82 -2.96 -4.55
CA LEU A 90 -11.13 -2.49 -4.10
C LEU A 90 -12.27 -3.34 -4.67
#